data_AF-A0A2N0HDU6-F1
#
_entry.id   AF-A0A2N0HDU6-F1
#
_cell.length_a   1.000
_cell.length_b   1.000
_cell.length_c   1.000
_cell.angle_alpha   90.00
_cell.angle_beta   90.00
_cell.angle_gamma   90.00
#
_symmetry.space_group_name_H-M   'P 1'
#
loop_
_entity.id
_entity.type
_entity.pdbx_description
1 polymer ?
#
loop_
_entity_poly.entity_id
_entity_poly.type
_entity_poly.pdbx_seq_one_letter_code
_entity_poly.pdbx_strand_id
1 'polypeptide(L)' 'MDLNAEKLELIKKLVETKDALLLKKIKAIFDEVEKEVWEELTPEQQEEINIAIQNENRGDVVDF' A
#
# COMPACT_ATOMS: atom_id res chain seq x y z
N MET A 1 -17.59 16.72 5.44
CA MET A 1 -17.15 15.34 5.70
C MET A 1 -15.81 15.41 6.40
N ASP A 2 -15.68 14.74 7.55
CA ASP A 2 -14.39 14.62 8.23
C ASP A 2 -13.75 13.30 7.79
N LEU A 3 -12.71 13.40 6.96
CA LEU A 3 -12.02 12.26 6.38
C LEU A 3 -11.45 11.32 7.46
N ASN A 4 -11.05 11.85 8.62
CA ASN A 4 -10.51 11.03 9.71
C ASN A 4 -11.62 10.23 10.40
N ALA A 5 -12.81 10.83 10.56
CA ALA A 5 -13.97 10.13 11.10
C ALA A 5 -14.39 8.97 10.19
N GLU A 6 -14.36 9.16 8.88
CA GLU A 6 -14.74 8.11 7.92
C GLU A 6 -13.74 6.96 7.86
N LYS A 7 -12.44 7.26 7.90
CA LYS A 7 -11.40 6.23 8.00
C LYS A 7 -11.61 5.35 9.24
N LEU A 8 -11.94 5.97 10.38
CA LEU A 8 -12.17 5.24 11.62
C LEU A 8 -13.42 4.35 11.55
N GLU A 9 -14.49 4.82 10.90
CA GLU A 9 -15.70 4.04 10.68
C GLU A 9 -15.43 2.83 9.77
N LEU A 10 -14.64 3.00 8.71
CA LEU A 10 -14.25 1.92 7.82
C LEU A 10 -13.42 0.86 8.54
N ILE A 11 -12.43 1.28 9.35
CA ILE A 11 -11.61 0.36 10.16
C ILE A 11 -12.50 -0.48 11.10
N LYS A 12 -13.47 0.14 11.78
CA LYS A 12 -14.42 -0.58 12.65
C LYS A 12 -15.20 -1.65 11.89
N LYS A 13 -15.74 -1.30 10.71
CA LYS A 13 -16.48 -2.25 9.85
C LYS A 13 -15.59 -3.43 9.41
N LEU A 14 -14.33 -3.18 9.09
CA LEU A 14 -13.38 -4.23 8.71
C LEU A 14 -13.08 -5.18 9.88
N VAL A 15 -12.88 -4.66 11.09
CA VAL A 15 -12.61 -5.46 12.30
C VAL A 15 -13.79 -6.35 12.67
N GLU A 16 -15.02 -5.85 12.52
CA GLU A 16 -16.25 -6.61 12.85
C GLU A 16 -16.63 -7.65 11.78
N THR A 17 -16.11 -7.50 10.56
CA THR A 17 -16.44 -8.38 9.43
C THR A 17 -15.82 -9.77 9.60
N LYS A 18 -16.66 -10.80 9.59
CA LYS A 18 -16.24 -12.21 9.66
C LYS A 18 -16.26 -12.92 8.30
N ASP A 19 -16.80 -12.28 7.27
CA ASP A 19 -16.84 -12.83 5.91
C ASP A 19 -15.46 -12.71 5.24
N ALA A 20 -14.77 -13.84 5.14
CA ALA A 20 -13.44 -13.91 4.53
C ALA A 20 -13.44 -13.59 3.03
N LEU A 21 -14.54 -13.83 2.30
CA LEU A 21 -14.62 -13.50 0.88
C LEU A 21 -14.75 -11.98 0.70
N LEU A 22 -15.52 -11.32 1.55
CA LEU A 22 -15.63 -9.87 1.55
C LEU A 22 -14.28 -9.20 1.86
N LEU A 23 -13.58 -9.65 2.91
CA LEU A 23 -12.27 -9.13 3.27
C LEU A 23 -11.23 -9.32 2.14
N LYS A 24 -11.25 -10.47 1.44
CA LYS A 24 -10.37 -10.72 0.29
C LYS A 24 -10.63 -9.75 -0.86
N LYS A 25 -11.90 -9.45 -1.16
CA LYS A 25 -12.25 -8.49 -2.21
C LYS A 25 -11.81 -7.07 -1.85
N ILE A 26 -12.03 -6.66 -0.60
CA ILE A 26 -11.60 -5.35 -0.10
C ILE A 26 -10.08 -5.22 -0.18
N LYS A 27 -9.35 -6.26 0.23
CA LYS A 27 -7.89 -6.30 0.08
C LYS A 27 -7.46 -6.14 -1.38
N ALA A 28 -8.09 -6.89 -2.29
CA ALA A 28 -7.77 -6.80 -3.72
C ALA A 28 -7.96 -5.37 -4.28
N ILE A 29 -8.97 -4.62 -3.83
CA ILE A 29 -9.16 -3.23 -4.23
C ILE A 29 -8.00 -2.35 -3.76
N PHE A 30 -7.52 -2.51 -2.53
CA PHE A 30 -6.35 -1.76 -2.06
C PHE A 30 -5.08 -2.15 -2.82
N ASP A 31 -4.90 -3.44 -3.10
CA ASP A 31 -3.75 -3.95 -3.86
C ASP A 31 -3.81 -3.53 -5.35
N GLU A 32 -5.00 -3.44 -5.95
CA GLU A 32 -5.21 -2.92 -7.32
C GLU A 32 -4.87 -1.44 -7.42
N VAL A 33 -5.23 -0.63 -6.42
CA VAL A 33 -4.85 0.79 -6.36
C VAL A 33 -3.33 0.96 -6.28
N GLU A 34 -2.63 0.14 -5.48
CA GLU A 34 -1.16 0.16 -5.43
C GLU A 34 -0.54 -0.26 -6.77
N LYS A 35 -1.14 -1.22 -7.47
CA LYS A 35 -0.72 -1.65 -8.81
C LYS A 35 -0.94 -0.57 -9.87
N GLU A 36 -2.09 0.10 -9.86
CA GLU A 36 -2.38 1.22 -10.75
C GLU A 36 -1.37 2.35 -10.54
N VAL A 37 -1.06 2.70 -9.29
CA VAL A 37 -0.04 3.70 -8.97
C VAL A 37 1.35 3.27 -9.43
N TRP A 38 1.72 1.99 -9.27
CA TRP A 38 2.99 1.46 -9.76
C TRP A 38 3.08 1.49 -11.29
N GLU A 39 2.01 1.09 -11.99
CA GLU A 39 1.93 1.06 -13.46
C GLU A 39 1.87 2.46 -14.09
N GLU A 40 1.48 3.49 -13.34
CA GLU A 40 1.52 4.90 -13.76
C GLU A 40 2.92 5.54 -13.68
N LEU A 41 3.87 4.92 -12.97
CA LEU A 41 5.25 5.40 -12.88
C LEU A 41 6.02 5.12 -14.18
N THR A 42 6.93 6.03 -14.56
CA THR A 42 7.85 5.75 -15.67
C THR A 42 8.81 4.61 -15.30
N PRO A 43 9.36 3.90 -16.30
CA PRO A 43 10.37 2.86 -16.03
C PRO A 43 11.56 3.36 -15.19
N GLU A 44 11.94 4.63 -15.36
CA GLU A 44 13.02 5.27 -14.60
C GLU A 44 12.63 5.46 -13.12
N GLN A 45 11.40 5.89 -12.85
CA GLN A 45 10.88 6.05 -11.48
C GLN A 45 10.71 4.72 -10.75
N GLN A 46 10.25 3.69 -11.46
CA GLN A 46 10.17 2.33 -10.93
C GLN A 46 11.57 1.79 -10.58
N GLU A 47 12.56 2.03 -11.44
CA GLU A 47 13.96 1.63 -11.22
C GLU A 47 14.58 2.35 -10.02
N GLU A 48 14.36 3.66 -9.86
CA GLU A 48 14.81 4.41 -8.68
C GLU A 48 14.25 3.86 -7.38
N ILE A 49 12.95 3.52 -7.35
CA ILE A 49 12.31 2.91 -6.17
C ILE A 49 12.90 1.52 -5.91
N ASN A 50 13.11 0.70 -6.94
CA ASN A 50 13.73 -0.62 -6.80
C ASN A 50 15.15 -0.53 -6.25
N ILE A 51 15.95 0.43 -6.73
CA ILE A 51 17.31 0.69 -6.23
C ILE A 51 17.26 1.10 -4.76
N ALA A 52 16.34 2.01 -4.39
CA ALA A 52 16.18 2.43 -3.00
C ALA A 52 15.81 1.26 -2.07
N ILE A 53 14.85 0.43 -2.47
CA ILE A 53 14.43 -0.78 -1.74
C ILE A 53 15.60 -1.78 -1.64
N GLN A 54 16.37 -1.97 -2.71
CA GLN A 54 17.56 -2.84 -2.69
C GLN A 54 18.65 -2.31 -1.76
N ASN A 55 18.88 -1.00 -1.74
CA ASN A 55 19.88 -0.37 -0.87
C ASN A 55 19.46 -0.48 0.61
N GLU A 56 18.19 -0.26 0.92
CA GLU A 56 17.65 -0.44 2.28
C GLU A 56 17.74 -1.91 2.73
N ASN A 57 17.39 -2.86 1.85
CA ASN A 57 17.47 -4.29 2.15
C ASN A 57 18.91 -4.83 2.26
N ARG A 58 19.88 -4.17 1.61
CA ARG A 58 21.30 -4.49 1.76
C ARG A 58 21.85 -4.10 3.14
N GLY A 59 21.13 -3.24 3.89
CA GLY A 59 21.58 -2.79 5.21
C GLY A 59 22.83 -1.92 5.17
N ASP A 60 23.20 -1.40 3.99
CA ASP A 60 24.31 -0.45 3.85
C ASP A 60 23.84 0.92 4.34
N VAL A 61 23.82 1.10 5.66
CA VAL A 61 23.79 2.42 6.29
C VAL A 61 25.10 3.10 5.92
N VAL A 62 25.09 3.91 4.86
CA VAL A 62 26.17 4.87 4.65
C VAL A 62 25.90 6.01 5.61
N ASP A 63 26.55 5.93 6.77
CA ASP A 63 26.60 6.98 7.78
C ASP A 63 27.27 8.21 7.12
N PHE A 64 26.53 9.32 7.00
CA PHE A 64 27.04 10.62 6.56
C PHE A 64 27.01 11.62 7.72
#